data_AF-A0AA96N0W0-F1
#
_entry.id   AF-A0AA96N0W0-F1
#
_cell.length_a   1.000
_cell.length_b   1.000
_cell.length_c   1.000
_cell.angle_alpha   90.00
_cell.angle_beta   90.00
_cell.angle_gamma   90.00
#
_symmetry.space_group_name_H-M   'P 1'
#
loop_
_entity.id
_entity.type
_entity.pdbx_description
1 polymer ?
#
loop_
_entity_poly.entity_id
_entity_poly.type
_entity_poly.pdbx_seq_one_letter_code
_entity_poly.pdbx_strand_id
1 'polypeptide(L)' 'MRNHLGQHESLELHELVVFKSLCTTKSATMSKLAQDPELKTLLEADAQAGQQHLQQLKTFLPGGGIIQ' A
#
# COMPACT_ATOMS: atom_id res chain seq x y z
N MET A 1 -8.92 -4.74 -25.72
CA MET A 1 -8.50 -5.31 -24.41
C MET A 1 -9.57 -4.95 -23.40
N ARG A 2 -9.96 -5.85 -22.49
CA ARG A 2 -10.94 -5.53 -21.44
C ARG A 2 -10.29 -4.56 -20.46
N ASN A 3 -10.89 -3.38 -20.27
CA ASN A 3 -10.40 -2.32 -19.37
C ASN A 3 -10.83 -2.55 -17.90
N HIS A 4 -11.09 -3.80 -17.53
CA HIS A 4 -11.57 -4.16 -16.20
C HIS A 4 -10.87 -5.44 -15.75
N LEU A 5 -10.49 -5.49 -14.48
CA LEU A 5 -9.93 -6.67 -13.85
C LEU A 5 -10.96 -7.82 -13.87
N GLY A 6 -10.47 -9.04 -14.03
CA GLY A 6 -11.24 -10.25 -13.77
C GLY A 6 -11.60 -10.37 -12.28
N GLN A 7 -12.52 -11.29 -11.95
CA GLN A 7 -12.94 -11.50 -10.55
C GLN A 7 -11.77 -11.94 -9.66
N HIS A 8 -10.94 -12.88 -10.14
CA HIS A 8 -9.74 -13.32 -9.40
C HIS A 8 -8.70 -12.20 -9.27
N GLU A 9 -8.41 -11.47 -10.35
CA GLU A 9 -7.47 -10.34 -10.33
C GLU A 9 -7.93 -9.21 -9.38
N SER A 10 -9.25 -8.98 -9.28
CA SER A 10 -9.81 -8.02 -8.33
C SER A 10 -9.62 -8.48 -6.88
N LEU A 11 -9.82 -9.77 -6.60
CA LEU A 11 -9.56 -10.35 -5.27
C LEU A 11 -8.07 -10.29 -4.91
N GLU A 12 -7.19 -10.67 -5.83
CA GLU A 12 -5.74 -10.58 -5.66
C GLU A 12 -5.29 -9.13 -5.39
N LEU A 13 -5.88 -8.15 -6.09
CA LEU A 13 -5.62 -6.73 -5.83
C LEU A 13 -6.07 -6.30 -4.43
N HIS A 14 -7.25 -6.75 -3.97
CA HIS A 14 -7.72 -6.50 -2.61
C HIS A 14 -6.76 -7.07 -1.57
N GLU A 15 -6.31 -8.31 -1.75
CA GLU A 15 -5.33 -8.96 -0.88
C GLU A 15 -4.00 -8.20 -0.86
N LEU A 16 -3.52 -7.77 -2.02
CA LEU A 16 -2.30 -6.99 -2.15
C LEU A 16 -2.41 -5.62 -1.45
N VAL A 17 -3.54 -4.94 -1.55
CA VAL A 17 -3.81 -3.67 -0.84
C VAL A 17 -3.82 -3.87 0.67
N VAL A 18 -4.46 -4.94 1.16
CA VAL A 18 -4.48 -5.27 2.60
C VAL A 18 -3.08 -5.58 3.10
N PHE A 19 -2.35 -6.44 2.39
CA PHE A 19 -0.97 -6.79 2.70
C PHE A 19 -0.07 -5.55 2.75
N LYS A 20 -0.11 -4.70 1.72
CA LYS A 20 0.73 -3.51 1.65
C LYS A 20 0.35 -2.48 2.72
N SER A 21 -0.93 -2.39 3.08
CA SER A 21 -1.38 -1.56 4.21
C SER A 21 -0.77 -2.03 5.53
N LEU A 22 -0.79 -3.33 5.81
CA LEU A 22 -0.17 -3.91 7.01
C LEU A 22 1.34 -3.63 7.07
N CYS A 23 2.07 -3.86 5.97
CA CYS A 23 3.50 -3.56 5.90
C CYS A 23 3.78 -2.07 6.14
N THR A 24 3.05 -1.19 5.46
CA THR A 24 3.24 0.26 5.59
C THR A 24 2.98 0.73 7.02
N THR A 25 1.90 0.25 7.66
CA THR A 25 1.61 0.56 9.07
C THR A 25 2.70 0.04 10.00
N LYS A 26 3.23 -1.18 9.76
CA LYS A 26 4.34 -1.72 10.53
C LYS A 26 5.58 -0.85 10.41
N SER A 27 6.02 -0.52 9.19
CA SER A 27 7.20 0.33 8.98
C SER A 27 7.02 1.73 9.58
N ALA A 28 5.87 2.35 9.42
CA ALA A 28 5.56 3.66 10.02
C ALA A 28 5.49 3.64 11.56
N THR A 29 5.09 2.51 12.14
CA THR A 29 5.06 2.33 13.60
C THR A 29 6.47 2.08 14.12
N MET A 30 7.23 1.20 13.46
CA MET A 30 8.59 0.85 13.84
C MET A 30 9.54 2.04 13.66
N SER A 31 9.37 2.89 12.65
CA SER A 31 10.22 4.08 12.48
C SER A 31 10.14 5.04 13.66
N LYS A 32 9.00 5.07 14.37
CA LYS A 32 8.82 5.87 15.59
C LYS A 32 9.43 5.22 16.84
N LEU A 33 9.62 3.90 16.83
CA LEU A 33 10.18 3.15 17.95
C LEU A 33 11.68 2.84 17.79
N ALA A 34 12.20 2.87 16.56
CA ALA A 34 13.59 2.62 16.26
C ALA A 34 14.49 3.70 16.87
N GLN A 35 15.52 3.26 17.60
CA GLN A 35 16.52 4.15 18.21
C GLN A 35 17.72 4.38 17.30
N ASP A 36 18.08 3.38 16.50
CA ASP A 36 19.16 3.49 15.53
C ASP A 36 18.75 4.48 14.40
N PRO A 37 19.53 5.55 14.15
CA PRO A 37 19.16 6.58 13.18
C PRO A 37 19.05 6.06 11.74
N GLU A 38 19.93 5.15 11.34
CA GLU A 38 19.95 4.61 9.98
C GLU A 38 18.74 3.71 9.73
N LEU A 39 18.42 2.83 10.69
CA LEU A 39 17.23 2.00 10.66
C LEU A 39 15.95 2.84 10.66
N LYS A 40 15.92 3.93 11.43
CA LYS A 40 14.78 4.87 11.43
C LYS A 40 14.57 5.46 10.03
N THR A 41 15.62 6.00 9.42
CA THR A 41 15.53 6.57 8.06
C THR A 41 15.07 5.54 7.03
N LEU A 42 15.58 4.31 7.13
CA LEU A 42 15.16 3.22 6.24
C LEU A 42 13.66 2.90 6.38
N LEU A 43 13.15 2.83 7.61
CA LEU A 43 11.74 2.55 7.90
C LEU A 43 10.82 3.71 7.49
N GLU A 44 11.26 4.96 7.64
CA GLU A 44 10.53 6.14 7.16
C GLU A 44 10.41 6.13 5.63
N ALA A 45 11.51 5.83 4.93
CA ALA A 45 11.52 5.70 3.48
C ALA A 45 10.60 4.57 2.99
N ASP A 46 10.63 3.39 3.64
CA ASP A 46 9.72 2.28 3.30
C ASP A 46 8.25 2.64 3.56
N ALA A 47 7.95 3.33 4.66
CA ALA A 47 6.60 3.82 4.94
C ALA A 47 6.11 4.80 3.86
N GLN A 48 6.97 5.73 3.41
CA GLN A 48 6.63 6.69 2.38
C GLN A 48 6.40 6.03 1.01
N ALA A 49 7.31 5.14 0.59
CA ALA A 49 7.13 4.34 -0.63
C ALA A 49 5.88 3.46 -0.55
N GLY A 50 5.61 2.90 0.63
CA GLY A 50 4.41 2.11 0.92
C GLY A 50 3.12 2.88 0.70
N GLN A 51 3.06 4.13 1.17
CA GLN A 51 1.92 5.02 0.93
C GLN A 51 1.72 5.32 -0.56
N GLN A 52 2.79 5.59 -1.31
CA GLN A 52 2.71 5.84 -2.76
C GLN A 52 2.19 4.61 -3.52
N HIS A 53 2.71 3.43 -3.21
CA HIS A 53 2.23 2.18 -3.81
C HIS A 53 0.75 1.92 -3.48
N LEU A 54 0.31 2.20 -2.24
CA LEU A 54 -1.10 2.06 -1.88
C LEU A 54 -2.01 3.01 -2.66
N GLN A 55 -1.57 4.24 -2.93
CA GLN A 55 -2.34 5.16 -3.77
C GLN A 55 -2.49 4.61 -5.19
N GLN A 56 -1.40 4.10 -5.77
CA GLN A 56 -1.43 3.48 -7.09
C GLN A 56 -2.31 2.22 -7.11
N LEU A 57 -2.18 1.31 -6.15
CA LEU A 57 -2.99 0.08 -6.12
C LEU A 57 -4.49 0.39 -5.99
N LYS A 58 -4.84 1.42 -5.23
CA LYS A 58 -6.24 1.84 -5.08
C LYS A 58 -6.86 2.36 -6.37
N THR A 59 -6.09 2.90 -7.31
CA THR A 59 -6.65 3.35 -8.61
C THR A 59 -7.16 2.18 -9.47
N PHE A 60 -6.75 0.95 -9.16
CA PHE A 60 -7.18 -0.24 -9.88
C PHE A 60 -8.37 -0.96 -9.21
N LEU A 61 -8.78 -0.57 -7.99
CA LEU A 61 -9.87 -1.23 -7.27
C LEU A 61 -11.25 -0.85 -7.86
N PRO A 62 -12.10 -1.83 -8.21
CA PRO A 62 -13.45 -1.54 -8.66
C PRO A 62 -14.29 -0.97 -7.51
N GLY A 63 -14.83 0.25 -7.67
CA GLY A 63 -15.69 0.91 -6.68
C GLY A 63 -14.98 1.81 -5.66
N GLY A 64 -13.66 1.98 -5.76
CA GLY A 64 -12.87 2.90 -4.94
C GLY A 64 -12.85 4.34 -5.46
N GLY A 65 -14.02 4.95 -5.68
CA GLY A 65 -14.17 6.42 -5.77
C GLY A 65 -13.46 7.16 -6.91
N ILE A 66 -14.07 7.16 -8.09
CA ILE A 66 -14.54 8.42 -8.66
C ILE A 66 -16.05 8.27 -8.81
N ILE A 67 -16.78 8.92 -7.90
CA ILE A 67 -18.15 9.32 -8.19
C ILE A 67 -18.02 10.31 -9.35
N GLN A 68 -18.40 9.87 -10.55
CA GLN A 68 -18.95 10.75 -11.57
C GLN A 68 -20.47 10.71 -11.45
#